data_AF-B0D6E1-F1
#
_entry.id   AF-B0D6E1-F1
#
_cell.length_a   1.000
_cell.length_b   1.000
_cell.length_c   1.000
_cell.angle_alpha   90.00
_cell.angle_beta   90.00
_cell.angle_gamma   90.00
#
_symmetry.space_group_name_H-M   'P 1'
#
loop_
_entity.id
_entity.type
_entity.pdbx_description
1 polymer ?
#
loop_
_entity_poly.entity_id
_entity_poly.type
_entity_poly.pdbx_seq_one_letter_code
_entity_poly.pdbx_strand_id
1 'polypeptide(L)'
;MIMIACRHSLYLACTKYSLLHRKSPEFFPSHDDEQISPEHGLISSHYEPSEGSQEEDRFDIWIKAAGYKAPQQRHGDALHNRGVDGQIRDEVAMGTEASQQQPDSSSPPPCATKNDDVGAGRSSRKVKKGELDEKWLREKLSGVESQFQQEKNSWLNERKRLRGQIDHLNSENESLKRELKAVGSLLVDAQNLSQVRGEELKGAQVFLTKADMISTTDVVQKVTTLNTEISQTASRFVELLHLTKSPNKTQRKPTTMEKRMLGEKLASDLHELSNRHSQASGRTEPNPLLIQVVLQIAITTWCSSMVSSWEPDDRQLADSMSSMYSGIREFEDQAVSGRWRSITRAQLRRSSPNDVNGLQSFVNAIKGILDVAGWSIRDADQEHLERVLLPLSKAVQGLRKAVGEDVTSLDMEVTTIDAGQIFDAEHMDDGFGGPGKSSSPSRLKIASAPEKVVGTTGLGLRTRKGQTDEEESILLPQVALEGVLKEAMKPVSLKLQKRTATRP
;
A
#
# COMPACT_ATOMS: atom_id res chain seq x y z
N MET A 1 5.30 -0.42 -17.49
CA MET A 1 5.85 -1.79 -17.32
C MET A 1 6.07 -2.17 -15.86
N ILE A 2 6.70 -1.33 -15.01
CA ILE A 2 7.00 -1.65 -13.59
C ILE A 2 5.78 -2.18 -12.81
N MET A 3 4.60 -1.54 -12.86
CA MET A 3 3.41 -2.10 -12.18
C MET A 3 2.96 -3.48 -12.70
N ILE A 4 3.21 -3.81 -13.98
CA ILE A 4 2.95 -5.15 -14.53
C ILE A 4 3.99 -6.14 -14.00
N ALA A 5 5.27 -5.75 -13.92
CA ALA A 5 6.32 -6.56 -13.33
C ALA A 5 6.07 -6.82 -11.83
N CYS A 6 5.72 -5.81 -11.03
CA CYS A 6 5.35 -5.98 -9.63
C CYS A 6 4.11 -6.87 -9.47
N ARG A 7 3.07 -6.66 -10.30
CA ARG A 7 1.84 -7.50 -10.28
C ARG A 7 2.14 -8.95 -10.68
N HIS A 8 3.02 -9.17 -11.65
CA HIS A 8 3.45 -10.51 -12.08
C HIS A 8 4.34 -11.19 -11.04
N SER A 9 5.26 -10.46 -10.40
CA SER A 9 6.09 -10.99 -9.30
C SER A 9 5.26 -11.34 -8.06
N LEU A 10 4.30 -10.49 -7.67
CA LEU A 10 3.33 -10.80 -6.61
C LEU A 10 2.46 -12.00 -6.98
N TYR A 11 1.95 -12.06 -8.21
CA TYR A 11 1.18 -13.21 -8.70
C TYR A 11 2.00 -14.51 -8.68
N LEU A 12 3.26 -14.47 -9.12
CA LEU A 12 4.16 -15.62 -9.08
C LEU A 12 4.51 -16.04 -7.65
N ALA A 13 4.75 -15.09 -6.75
CA ALA A 13 5.02 -15.36 -5.33
C ALA A 13 3.81 -16.03 -4.65
N CYS A 14 2.60 -15.47 -4.83
CA CYS A 14 1.36 -16.06 -4.32
C CYS A 14 1.09 -17.45 -4.94
N THR A 15 1.25 -17.59 -6.27
CA THR A 15 1.06 -18.89 -6.95
C THR A 15 2.02 -19.95 -6.42
N LYS A 16 3.29 -19.59 -6.18
CA LYS A 16 4.30 -20.49 -5.63
C LYS A 16 4.01 -20.85 -4.16
N TYR A 17 3.48 -19.92 -3.38
CA TYR A 17 3.01 -20.17 -2.01
C TYR A 17 1.84 -21.15 -1.99
N SER A 18 0.80 -20.93 -2.81
CA SER A 18 -0.34 -21.85 -2.95
C SER A 18 0.05 -23.24 -3.46
N LEU A 19 1.06 -23.34 -4.34
CA LEU A 19 1.61 -24.63 -4.80
C LEU A 19 2.39 -25.36 -3.70
N LEU A 20 3.13 -24.66 -2.83
CA LEU A 20 3.85 -25.26 -1.71
C LEU A 20 2.91 -25.74 -0.59
N HIS A 21 1.74 -25.12 -0.43
CA HIS A 21 0.75 -25.53 0.57
C HIS A 21 -0.29 -26.56 0.07
N ARG A 22 -0.39 -26.81 -1.23
CA ARG A 22 -1.13 -27.97 -1.76
C ARG A 22 -0.32 -29.26 -1.55
N LYS A 23 -0.49 -29.89 -0.38
CA LYS A 23 -0.09 -31.29 -0.18
C LYS A 23 -0.88 -32.19 -1.13
N SER A 24 -0.18 -32.85 -2.05
CA SER A 24 -0.73 -34.05 -2.71
C SER A 24 -0.81 -35.20 -1.72
N PRO A 25 -1.88 -36.01 -1.73
CA PRO A 25 -1.98 -37.21 -0.92
C PRO A 25 -1.29 -38.42 -1.60
N GLU A 26 -1.00 -39.43 -0.78
CA GLU A 26 -0.61 -40.81 -1.13
C GLU A 26 0.78 -41.07 -1.73
N PHE A 27 1.60 -41.82 -0.98
CA PHE A 27 2.02 -43.17 -1.38
C PHE A 27 2.48 -43.97 -0.14
N PHE A 28 1.78 -45.06 0.20
CA PHE A 28 2.19 -46.04 1.22
C PHE A 28 2.92 -47.21 0.54
N PRO A 29 4.00 -47.75 1.13
CA PRO A 29 4.38 -49.14 0.95
C PRO A 29 3.88 -50.00 2.12
N SER A 30 3.25 -51.12 1.80
CA SER A 30 2.86 -52.18 2.73
C SER A 30 4.07 -52.96 3.27
N HIS A 31 4.05 -53.33 4.55
CA HIS A 31 4.69 -54.55 5.01
C HIS A 31 3.96 -55.11 6.24
N ASP A 32 3.90 -56.45 6.30
CA ASP A 32 3.03 -57.23 7.17
C ASP A 32 3.62 -57.54 8.57
N ASP A 33 2.72 -58.04 9.43
CA ASP A 33 2.94 -58.94 10.58
C ASP A 33 4.01 -58.60 11.65
N GLU A 34 3.55 -58.26 12.87
CA GLU A 34 3.53 -59.25 13.95
C GLU A 34 2.54 -58.90 15.09
N GLN A 35 2.25 -59.90 15.95
CA GLN A 35 1.11 -59.95 16.87
C GLN A 35 1.38 -59.26 18.23
N ILE A 36 0.32 -58.78 18.91
CA ILE A 36 -0.01 -59.08 20.33
C ILE A 36 -1.41 -58.53 20.70
N SER A 37 -2.07 -59.19 21.66
CA SER A 37 -3.50 -59.09 22.02
C SER A 37 -3.86 -57.94 23.01
N PRO A 38 -5.16 -57.69 23.30
CA PRO A 38 -5.69 -56.35 23.62
C PRO A 38 -6.02 -56.08 25.10
N GLU A 39 -6.19 -54.79 25.43
CA GLU A 39 -7.06 -54.32 26.52
C GLU A 39 -7.89 -53.08 26.11
N HIS A 40 -8.92 -52.76 26.89
CA HIS A 40 -10.09 -51.95 26.51
C HIS A 40 -9.90 -50.42 26.59
N GLY A 41 -10.65 -49.67 25.77
CA GLY A 41 -10.75 -48.21 25.88
C GLY A 41 -11.67 -47.53 24.86
N LEU A 42 -12.99 -47.68 25.00
CA LEU A 42 -13.99 -46.97 24.18
C LEU A 42 -14.01 -45.45 24.51
N ILE A 43 -13.68 -44.58 23.54
CA ILE A 43 -14.14 -43.18 23.52
C ILE A 43 -14.66 -42.84 22.12
N SER A 44 -15.84 -42.24 22.07
CA SER A 44 -16.61 -41.97 20.85
C SER A 44 -16.03 -40.82 20.02
N SER A 45 -16.14 -40.96 18.70
CA SER A 45 -15.86 -39.91 17.72
C SER A 45 -16.87 -38.76 17.77
N HIS A 46 -16.38 -37.53 17.66
CA HIS A 46 -17.08 -36.44 16.96
C HIS A 46 -16.05 -35.74 16.07
N TYR A 47 -16.28 -35.75 14.76
CA TYR A 47 -15.42 -35.14 13.75
C TYR A 47 -16.26 -34.10 13.00
N GLU A 48 -16.12 -32.83 13.37
CA GLU A 48 -16.72 -31.72 12.62
C GLU A 48 -15.73 -31.23 11.54
N PRO A 49 -16.19 -31.01 10.29
CA PRO A 49 -15.35 -30.43 9.25
C PRO A 49 -15.36 -28.90 9.34
N SER A 50 -14.25 -28.29 9.77
CA SER A 50 -14.12 -26.82 9.83
C SER A 50 -13.58 -26.21 8.52
N GLU A 51 -14.36 -25.25 8.00
CA GLU A 51 -13.89 -24.02 7.31
C GLU A 51 -12.93 -24.17 6.11
N GLY A 52 -13.41 -24.80 5.03
CA GLY A 52 -12.76 -24.76 3.72
C GLY A 52 -13.16 -23.59 2.80
N SER A 53 -13.98 -22.63 3.25
CA SER A 53 -14.66 -21.65 2.38
C SER A 53 -14.41 -20.17 2.66
N GLN A 54 -13.69 -19.80 3.74
CA GLN A 54 -13.46 -18.37 4.05
C GLN A 54 -12.35 -17.70 3.23
N GLU A 55 -11.49 -18.45 2.52
CA GLU A 55 -10.38 -17.85 1.76
C GLU A 55 -10.78 -17.31 0.38
N GLU A 56 -11.74 -17.93 -0.31
CA GLU A 56 -12.24 -17.42 -1.60
C GLU A 56 -13.01 -16.10 -1.43
N ASP A 57 -13.80 -15.97 -0.36
CA ASP A 57 -14.50 -14.71 -0.02
C ASP A 57 -13.51 -13.55 0.26
N ARG A 58 -12.36 -13.83 0.88
CA ARG A 58 -11.31 -12.82 1.09
C ARG A 58 -10.70 -12.32 -0.22
N PHE A 59 -10.61 -13.17 -1.24
CA PHE A 59 -10.12 -12.80 -2.56
C PHE A 59 -11.13 -11.92 -3.32
N ASP A 60 -12.42 -12.23 -3.20
CA ASP A 60 -13.50 -11.48 -3.83
C ASP A 60 -13.71 -10.09 -3.17
N ILE A 61 -13.45 -9.99 -1.87
CA ILE A 61 -13.35 -8.71 -1.14
C ILE A 61 -12.17 -7.86 -1.65
N TRP A 62 -11.02 -8.48 -1.97
CA TRP A 62 -9.84 -7.77 -2.46
C TRP A 62 -10.08 -7.11 -3.83
N ILE A 63 -10.76 -7.81 -4.75
CA ILE A 63 -11.12 -7.26 -6.07
C ILE A 63 -12.14 -6.10 -5.93
N LYS A 64 -13.14 -6.24 -5.05
CA LYS A 64 -14.15 -5.19 -4.81
C LYS A 64 -13.55 -3.94 -4.13
N ALA A 65 -12.61 -4.11 -3.20
CA ALA A 65 -11.93 -3.00 -2.52
C ALA A 65 -10.96 -2.22 -3.45
N ALA A 66 -10.44 -2.85 -4.50
CA ALA A 66 -9.57 -2.22 -5.49
C ALA A 66 -10.30 -1.34 -6.53
N GLY A 67 -11.63 -1.15 -6.41
CA GLY A 67 -12.42 -0.25 -7.27
C GLY A 67 -12.70 -0.77 -8.69
N TYR A 68 -12.32 -2.01 -9.02
CA TYR A 68 -12.54 -2.58 -10.34
C TYR A 68 -13.95 -3.15 -10.50
N LYS A 69 -14.81 -2.42 -11.22
CA LYS A 69 -15.98 -3.03 -11.88
C LYS A 69 -15.52 -3.74 -13.14
N ALA A 70 -15.78 -5.05 -13.24
CA ALA A 70 -15.60 -5.79 -14.48
C ALA A 70 -16.54 -5.25 -15.58
N PRO A 71 -16.11 -5.20 -16.85
CA PRO A 71 -16.96 -4.74 -17.94
C PRO A 71 -18.02 -5.80 -18.27
N GLN A 72 -19.24 -5.61 -17.76
CA GLN A 72 -20.39 -6.35 -18.27
C GLN A 72 -20.65 -5.93 -19.72
N GLN A 73 -20.58 -6.88 -20.64
CA GLN A 73 -21.07 -6.71 -22.01
C GLN A 73 -22.54 -6.29 -21.97
N ARG A 74 -22.84 -5.07 -22.42
CA ARG A 74 -24.23 -4.70 -22.73
C ARG A 74 -24.50 -4.98 -24.21
N HIS A 75 -25.27 -6.03 -24.46
CA HIS A 75 -26.16 -6.02 -25.61
C HIS A 75 -27.04 -4.77 -25.52
N GLY A 76 -27.21 -4.08 -26.65
CA GLY A 76 -28.16 -2.97 -26.72
C GLY A 76 -29.59 -3.50 -26.81
N ASP A 77 -30.54 -2.74 -26.27
CA ASP A 77 -31.83 -2.58 -26.92
C ASP A 77 -32.63 -1.37 -26.42
N ALA A 78 -33.53 -0.92 -27.31
CA ALA A 78 -34.76 -0.14 -27.09
C ALA A 78 -34.74 1.22 -26.35
N LEU A 79 -35.20 2.23 -27.10
CA LEU A 79 -35.71 3.53 -26.63
C LEU A 79 -36.95 3.39 -25.73
N HIS A 80 -37.06 4.20 -24.67
CA HIS A 80 -38.35 4.76 -24.24
C HIS A 80 -38.27 6.07 -23.45
N ASN A 81 -39.31 6.91 -23.59
CA ASN A 81 -39.43 8.26 -23.05
C ASN A 81 -39.83 8.33 -21.57
N ARG A 82 -39.24 9.30 -20.84
CA ARG A 82 -39.76 10.20 -19.78
C ARG A 82 -38.51 10.90 -19.19
N GLY A 83 -38.40 12.21 -19.00
CA GLY A 83 -39.41 13.27 -18.90
C GLY A 83 -39.51 13.73 -17.44
N VAL A 84 -39.03 14.96 -17.15
CA VAL A 84 -39.44 15.91 -16.09
C VAL A 84 -38.34 16.97 -15.87
N ASP A 85 -38.72 18.22 -16.12
CA ASP A 85 -38.34 19.53 -15.53
C ASP A 85 -36.92 19.85 -15.00
N GLY A 86 -36.43 21.01 -15.43
CA GLY A 86 -35.18 21.65 -14.99
C GLY A 86 -35.16 23.13 -15.35
N GLN A 87 -36.04 23.90 -14.71
CA GLN A 87 -36.36 25.30 -15.01
C GLN A 87 -35.28 26.29 -14.53
N ILE A 88 -34.54 26.93 -15.43
CA ILE A 88 -33.79 28.18 -15.15
C ILE A 88 -34.08 29.20 -16.26
N ARG A 89 -34.56 30.37 -15.84
CA ARG A 89 -34.62 31.61 -16.63
C ARG A 89 -33.24 32.27 -16.61
N ASP A 90 -32.89 32.99 -17.67
CA ASP A 90 -32.52 34.40 -17.52
C ASP A 90 -32.80 35.19 -18.81
N GLU A 91 -33.07 36.48 -18.66
CA GLU A 91 -33.55 37.40 -19.69
C GLU A 91 -32.42 38.26 -20.28
N VAL A 92 -32.80 39.27 -21.10
CA VAL A 92 -32.01 40.31 -21.80
C VAL A 92 -31.67 39.93 -23.25
N ALA A 93 -32.48 40.21 -24.28
CA ALA A 93 -33.21 41.42 -24.73
C ALA A 93 -32.42 42.33 -25.71
N MET A 94 -33.19 43.00 -26.59
CA MET A 94 -32.82 43.89 -27.71
C MET A 94 -32.36 43.20 -29.01
N GLY A 95 -32.98 43.43 -30.17
CA GLY A 95 -34.21 44.21 -30.45
C GLY A 95 -34.66 44.13 -31.93
N THR A 96 -35.90 44.59 -32.19
CA THR A 96 -36.38 45.39 -33.37
C THR A 96 -35.66 45.26 -34.73
N GLU A 97 -36.29 45.21 -35.92
CA GLU A 97 -37.68 45.34 -36.43
C GLU A 97 -37.63 45.07 -37.98
N ALA A 98 -38.68 44.98 -38.82
CA ALA A 98 -40.15 45.04 -38.74
C ALA A 98 -40.77 44.30 -39.99
N SER A 99 -42.09 44.47 -40.21
CA SER A 99 -42.87 44.28 -41.47
C SER A 99 -42.93 42.87 -42.10
N GLN A 100 -44.05 42.13 -42.00
CA GLN A 100 -45.38 42.33 -42.66
C GLN A 100 -45.29 42.15 -44.20
N GLN A 101 -46.19 41.41 -44.88
CA GLN A 101 -47.63 41.23 -44.63
C GLN A 101 -48.21 39.93 -45.28
N GLN A 102 -49.22 39.35 -44.65
CA GLN A 102 -50.29 38.48 -45.24
C GLN A 102 -51.28 39.37 -46.07
N PRO A 103 -52.35 38.88 -46.78
CA PRO A 103 -53.16 37.68 -46.49
C PRO A 103 -53.86 36.93 -47.67
N ASP A 104 -54.71 36.00 -47.23
CA ASP A 104 -55.74 35.14 -47.82
C ASP A 104 -56.62 35.56 -49.04
N SER A 105 -57.15 34.47 -49.65
CA SER A 105 -58.54 34.29 -50.16
C SER A 105 -59.00 34.91 -51.49
N SER A 106 -59.63 34.08 -52.32
CA SER A 106 -61.08 34.13 -52.66
C SER A 106 -61.41 33.22 -53.88
N SER A 107 -62.70 33.00 -54.15
CA SER A 107 -63.23 31.89 -54.99
C SER A 107 -64.09 32.41 -56.19
N PRO A 108 -64.84 31.59 -56.98
CA PRO A 108 -65.05 31.78 -58.43
C PRO A 108 -66.29 32.60 -58.82
N PRO A 109 -66.71 32.58 -60.11
CA PRO A 109 -68.03 31.98 -60.39
C PRO A 109 -68.18 31.21 -61.75
N PRO A 110 -69.28 30.44 -61.93
CA PRO A 110 -69.66 29.75 -63.18
C PRO A 110 -70.87 30.40 -63.90
N CYS A 111 -71.25 29.93 -65.11
CA CYS A 111 -72.65 29.95 -65.59
C CYS A 111 -72.91 29.09 -66.84
N ALA A 112 -74.16 28.64 -67.06
CA ALA A 112 -74.60 27.87 -68.24
C ALA A 112 -76.09 28.07 -68.60
N THR A 113 -76.42 28.20 -69.90
CA THR A 113 -77.75 28.08 -70.57
C THR A 113 -77.49 28.01 -72.10
N LYS A 114 -77.97 27.05 -72.90
CA LYS A 114 -79.34 26.65 -73.36
C LYS A 114 -79.94 27.48 -74.53
N ASN A 115 -80.16 26.77 -75.65
CA ASN A 115 -81.34 26.74 -76.55
C ASN A 115 -81.57 27.74 -77.73
N ASP A 116 -81.83 27.11 -78.90
CA ASP A 116 -82.89 27.33 -79.92
C ASP A 116 -82.86 28.46 -81.00
N ASP A 117 -82.48 28.01 -82.22
CA ASP A 117 -83.30 27.92 -83.47
C ASP A 117 -83.56 29.10 -84.46
N VAL A 118 -83.74 28.70 -85.74
CA VAL A 118 -84.27 29.36 -86.96
C VAL A 118 -83.53 30.57 -87.59
N GLY A 119 -83.23 30.47 -88.90
CA GLY A 119 -83.10 31.67 -89.77
C GLY A 119 -82.25 31.49 -91.04
N ALA A 120 -82.87 31.33 -92.21
CA ALA A 120 -82.17 31.08 -93.48
C ALA A 120 -81.73 32.34 -94.26
N GLY A 121 -80.68 32.20 -95.07
CA GLY A 121 -80.70 32.73 -96.45
C GLY A 121 -79.58 33.68 -96.91
N ARG A 122 -78.99 33.32 -98.08
CA ARG A 122 -78.23 34.16 -99.03
C ARG A 122 -76.87 34.74 -98.56
N SER A 123 -75.92 35.06 -99.45
CA SER A 123 -75.57 34.48 -100.77
C SER A 123 -74.17 35.00 -101.15
N SER A 124 -73.27 34.09 -101.53
CA SER A 124 -72.06 34.29 -102.35
C SER A 124 -71.50 35.71 -102.55
N ARG A 125 -70.83 36.29 -101.54
CA ARG A 125 -69.92 37.45 -101.72
C ARG A 125 -68.79 37.62 -100.68
N LYS A 126 -68.56 36.64 -99.77
CA LYS A 126 -67.65 36.78 -98.61
C LYS A 126 -66.29 36.06 -98.70
N VAL A 127 -66.08 35.16 -99.67
CA VAL A 127 -64.92 34.23 -99.68
C VAL A 127 -63.57 34.96 -99.54
N LYS A 128 -63.33 36.04 -100.29
CA LYS A 128 -62.06 36.80 -100.27
C LYS A 128 -61.79 37.65 -99.03
N LYS A 129 -62.77 37.91 -98.16
CA LYS A 129 -62.53 38.65 -96.90
C LYS A 129 -62.19 37.69 -95.75
N GLY A 130 -62.87 36.53 -95.70
CA GLY A 130 -62.56 35.47 -94.75
C GLY A 130 -61.10 35.00 -94.85
N GLU A 131 -60.57 34.80 -96.06
CA GLU A 131 -59.18 34.38 -96.28
C GLU A 131 -58.14 35.36 -95.72
N LEU A 132 -58.40 36.67 -95.74
CA LEU A 132 -57.50 37.69 -95.20
C LEU A 132 -57.55 37.74 -93.67
N ASP A 133 -58.76 37.73 -93.10
CA ASP A 133 -58.95 37.70 -91.63
C ASP A 133 -58.40 36.39 -91.04
N GLU A 134 -58.57 35.25 -91.73
CA GLU A 134 -58.02 33.96 -91.34
C GLU A 134 -56.49 33.92 -91.42
N LYS A 135 -55.88 34.54 -92.44
CA LYS A 135 -54.42 34.66 -92.54
C LYS A 135 -53.84 35.51 -91.41
N TRP A 136 -54.44 36.66 -91.11
CA TRP A 136 -54.04 37.51 -89.99
C TRP A 136 -54.20 36.79 -88.64
N LEU A 137 -55.30 36.06 -88.44
CA LEU A 137 -55.50 35.25 -87.24
C LEU A 137 -54.44 34.16 -87.10
N ARG A 138 -54.08 33.45 -88.18
CA ARG A 138 -53.01 32.43 -88.19
C ARG A 138 -51.65 33.03 -87.85
N GLU A 139 -51.33 34.20 -88.38
CA GLU A 139 -50.08 34.92 -88.08
C GLU A 139 -50.03 35.35 -86.61
N LYS A 140 -51.12 35.94 -86.08
CA LYS A 140 -51.23 36.27 -84.65
C LYS A 140 -51.14 35.05 -83.74
N LEU A 141 -51.79 33.94 -84.11
CA LEU A 141 -51.70 32.68 -83.38
C LEU A 141 -50.27 32.15 -83.33
N SER A 142 -49.54 32.22 -84.45
CA SER A 142 -48.13 31.84 -84.53
C SER A 142 -47.21 32.75 -83.69
N GLY A 143 -47.53 34.04 -83.60
CA GLY A 143 -46.80 34.99 -82.75
C GLY A 143 -47.00 34.71 -81.26
N VAL A 144 -48.25 34.45 -80.83
CA VAL A 144 -48.57 34.07 -79.45
C VAL A 144 -47.98 32.71 -79.10
N GLU A 145 -48.05 31.72 -80.00
CA GLU A 145 -47.40 30.42 -79.82
C GLU A 145 -45.88 30.56 -79.69
N SER A 146 -45.24 31.39 -80.54
CA SER A 146 -43.79 31.66 -80.47
C SER A 146 -43.40 32.33 -79.15
N GLN A 147 -44.16 33.33 -78.69
CA GLN A 147 -43.97 33.96 -77.37
C GLN A 147 -44.14 32.96 -76.23
N PHE A 148 -45.20 32.15 -76.25
CA PHE A 148 -45.46 31.13 -75.23
C PHE A 148 -44.34 30.08 -75.18
N GLN A 149 -43.84 29.61 -76.33
CA GLN A 149 -42.70 28.70 -76.37
C GLN A 149 -41.40 29.38 -75.91
N GLN A 150 -41.20 30.67 -76.19
CA GLN A 150 -40.04 31.44 -75.70
C GLN A 150 -40.08 31.60 -74.17
N GLU A 151 -41.21 31.99 -73.59
CA GLU A 151 -41.40 32.09 -72.14
C GLU A 151 -41.25 30.73 -71.45
N LYS A 152 -41.85 29.68 -72.01
CA LYS A 152 -41.71 28.30 -71.54
C LYS A 152 -40.26 27.84 -71.56
N ASN A 153 -39.50 28.16 -72.60
CA ASN A 153 -38.07 27.85 -72.69
C ASN A 153 -37.25 28.66 -71.68
N SER A 154 -37.58 29.93 -71.47
CA SER A 154 -36.97 30.78 -70.43
C SER A 154 -37.20 30.19 -69.03
N TRP A 155 -38.44 29.83 -68.70
CA TRP A 155 -38.81 29.16 -67.45
C TRP A 155 -38.15 27.80 -67.28
N LEU A 156 -38.03 26.99 -68.34
CA LEU A 156 -37.32 25.72 -68.30
C LEU A 156 -35.83 25.91 -68.00
N ASN A 157 -35.20 26.93 -68.58
CA ASN A 157 -33.80 27.28 -68.33
C ASN A 157 -33.59 27.77 -66.88
N GLU A 158 -34.45 28.65 -66.37
CA GLU A 158 -34.34 29.13 -64.99
C GLU A 158 -34.61 28.01 -63.98
N ARG A 159 -35.62 27.16 -64.22
CA ARG A 159 -35.87 25.96 -63.39
C ARG A 159 -34.69 24.98 -63.40
N LYS A 160 -33.94 24.91 -64.52
CA LYS A 160 -32.70 24.11 -64.62
C LYS A 160 -31.55 24.76 -63.85
N ARG A 161 -31.41 26.09 -63.91
CA ARG A 161 -30.42 26.88 -63.17
C ARG A 161 -30.61 26.74 -61.66
N LEU A 162 -31.82 26.99 -61.16
CA LEU A 162 -32.18 26.86 -59.75
C LEU A 162 -32.00 25.42 -59.23
N ARG A 163 -32.33 24.42 -60.05
CA ARG A 163 -32.06 23.01 -59.70
C ARG A 163 -30.57 22.73 -59.53
N GLY A 164 -29.73 23.19 -60.47
CA GLY A 164 -28.29 23.06 -60.34
C GLY A 164 -27.71 23.76 -59.10
N GLN A 165 -28.27 24.91 -58.70
CA GLN A 165 -27.90 25.59 -57.45
C GLN A 165 -28.32 24.80 -56.21
N ILE A 166 -29.52 24.21 -56.19
CA ILE A 166 -29.98 23.34 -55.10
C ILE A 166 -29.09 22.10 -54.99
N ASP A 167 -28.77 21.45 -56.12
CA ASP A 167 -27.92 20.25 -56.14
C ASP A 167 -26.48 20.58 -55.66
N HIS A 168 -25.95 21.75 -56.01
CA HIS A 168 -24.66 22.24 -55.53
C HIS A 168 -24.65 22.52 -54.02
N LEU A 169 -25.62 23.28 -53.50
CA LEU A 169 -25.74 23.61 -52.07
C LEU A 169 -26.03 22.37 -51.21
N ASN A 170 -26.73 21.37 -51.75
CA ASN A 170 -26.90 20.07 -51.10
C ASN A 170 -25.57 19.31 -51.01
N SER A 171 -24.78 19.30 -52.09
CA SER A 171 -23.45 18.67 -52.10
C SER A 171 -22.50 19.33 -51.07
N GLU A 172 -22.51 20.66 -50.99
CA GLU A 172 -21.73 21.40 -49.98
C GLU A 172 -22.20 21.11 -48.55
N ASN A 173 -23.51 21.09 -48.29
CA ASN A 173 -24.05 20.70 -46.98
C ASN A 173 -23.64 19.28 -46.58
N GLU A 174 -23.67 18.32 -47.51
CA GLU A 174 -23.22 16.95 -47.23
C GLU A 174 -21.69 16.84 -47.11
N SER A 175 -20.89 17.79 -47.62
CA SER A 175 -19.46 17.91 -47.27
C SER A 175 -19.28 18.43 -45.86
N LEU A 176 -19.89 19.58 -45.54
CA LEU A 176 -19.78 20.23 -44.24
C LEU A 176 -20.29 19.35 -43.10
N LYS A 177 -21.37 18.58 -43.30
CA LYS A 177 -21.84 17.57 -42.32
C LYS A 177 -20.82 16.47 -42.08
N ARG A 178 -20.11 15.99 -43.12
CA ARG A 178 -19.06 14.98 -42.98
C ARG A 178 -17.84 15.54 -42.25
N GLU A 179 -17.43 16.77 -42.57
CA GLU A 179 -16.34 17.49 -41.89
C GLU A 179 -16.67 17.74 -40.41
N LEU A 180 -17.87 18.24 -40.10
CA LEU A 180 -18.32 18.46 -38.73
C LEU A 180 -18.36 17.14 -37.94
N LYS A 181 -18.82 16.04 -38.54
CA LYS A 181 -18.77 14.71 -37.93
C LYS A 181 -17.33 14.22 -37.69
N ALA A 182 -16.42 14.47 -38.63
CA ALA A 182 -15.01 14.09 -38.49
C ALA A 182 -14.32 14.89 -37.36
N VAL A 183 -14.50 16.21 -37.33
CA VAL A 183 -13.98 17.08 -36.26
C VAL A 183 -14.59 16.71 -34.91
N GLY A 184 -15.89 16.39 -34.86
CA GLY A 184 -16.56 15.90 -33.65
C GLY A 184 -15.95 14.61 -33.11
N SER A 185 -15.61 13.65 -33.99
CA SER A 185 -14.89 12.42 -33.59
C SER A 185 -13.51 12.75 -33.01
N LEU A 186 -12.72 13.58 -33.71
CA LEU A 186 -11.37 13.97 -33.27
C LEU A 186 -11.38 14.67 -31.92
N LEU A 187 -12.41 15.48 -31.63
CA LEU A 187 -12.56 16.16 -30.33
C LEU A 187 -12.83 15.15 -29.21
N VAL A 188 -13.71 14.16 -29.43
CA VAL A 188 -13.98 13.08 -28.48
C VAL A 188 -12.73 12.24 -28.23
N ASP A 189 -11.99 11.89 -29.28
CA ASP A 189 -10.74 11.11 -29.17
C ASP A 189 -9.66 11.89 -28.40
N ALA A 190 -9.52 13.19 -28.65
CA ALA A 190 -8.59 14.07 -27.92
C ALA A 190 -9.00 14.25 -26.45
N GLN A 191 -10.30 14.35 -26.15
CA GLN A 191 -10.81 14.42 -24.78
C GLN A 191 -10.54 13.13 -24.00
N ASN A 192 -10.80 11.97 -24.62
CA ASN A 192 -10.50 10.66 -24.04
C ASN A 192 -9.00 10.50 -23.76
N LEU A 193 -8.13 10.86 -24.72
CA LEU A 193 -6.67 10.81 -24.54
C LEU A 193 -6.19 11.75 -23.43
N SER A 194 -6.78 12.95 -23.32
CA SER A 194 -6.48 13.91 -22.25
C SER A 194 -6.88 13.37 -20.88
N GLN A 195 -8.05 12.73 -20.76
CA GLN A 195 -8.48 12.09 -19.51
C GLN A 195 -7.53 10.96 -19.10
N VAL A 196 -7.22 10.03 -20.01
CA VAL A 196 -6.29 8.90 -19.74
C VAL A 196 -4.94 9.42 -19.27
N ARG A 197 -4.35 10.40 -19.97
CA ARG A 197 -3.09 11.03 -19.56
C ARG A 197 -3.20 11.75 -18.22
N GLY A 198 -4.33 12.38 -17.92
CA GLY A 198 -4.58 13.01 -16.62
C GLY A 198 -4.65 12.02 -15.46
N GLU A 199 -5.20 10.82 -15.69
CA GLU A 199 -5.22 9.73 -14.72
C GLU A 199 -3.83 9.09 -14.54
N GLU A 200 -3.11 8.83 -15.63
CA GLU A 200 -1.72 8.36 -15.61
C GLU A 200 -0.79 9.33 -14.87
N LEU A 201 -0.93 10.64 -15.14
CA LEU A 201 -0.08 11.68 -14.56
C LEU A 201 -0.40 11.90 -13.07
N LYS A 202 -1.67 11.79 -12.65
CA LYS A 202 -2.03 11.72 -11.21
C LYS A 202 -1.40 10.50 -10.53
N GLY A 203 -1.44 9.34 -11.18
CA GLY A 203 -0.77 8.13 -10.71
C GLY A 203 0.73 8.34 -10.54
N ALA A 204 1.41 8.86 -11.57
CA ALA A 204 2.83 9.17 -11.56
C ALA A 204 3.19 10.23 -10.50
N GLN A 205 2.36 11.25 -10.29
CA GLN A 205 2.61 12.30 -9.29
C GLN A 205 2.68 11.74 -7.86
N VAL A 206 1.86 10.73 -7.53
CA VAL A 206 1.91 10.01 -6.24
C VAL A 206 3.20 9.19 -6.06
N PHE A 207 3.85 8.77 -7.15
CA PHE A 207 5.19 8.16 -7.12
C PHE A 207 6.33 9.19 -7.10
N LEU A 208 6.11 10.39 -7.64
CA LEU A 208 7.12 11.46 -7.70
C LEU A 208 7.20 12.31 -6.41
N THR A 209 6.17 12.30 -5.57
CA THR A 209 6.20 12.97 -4.26
C THR A 209 7.11 12.24 -3.27
N LYS A 210 8.41 12.57 -3.28
CA LYS A 210 9.45 12.09 -2.33
C LYS A 210 9.31 12.66 -0.90
N ALA A 211 8.16 13.17 -0.52
CA ALA A 211 7.96 13.78 0.79
C ALA A 211 7.74 12.69 1.85
N ASP A 212 8.69 12.56 2.78
CA ASP A 212 8.53 11.71 3.95
C ASP A 212 7.38 12.22 4.83
N MET A 213 6.69 11.30 5.50
CA MET A 213 5.59 11.63 6.41
C MET A 213 6.09 12.17 7.77
N ILE A 214 7.36 11.93 8.09
CA ILE A 214 8.05 12.36 9.32
C ILE A 214 9.50 12.75 8.99
N SER A 215 10.11 13.58 9.82
CA SER A 215 11.50 13.98 9.67
C SER A 215 12.47 12.93 10.24
N THR A 216 13.74 12.96 9.81
CA THR A 216 14.82 12.16 10.41
C THR A 216 14.95 12.41 11.92
N THR A 217 14.75 13.65 12.37
CA THR A 217 14.73 14.00 13.80
C THR A 217 13.59 13.31 14.57
N ASP A 218 12.42 13.11 13.97
CA ASP A 218 11.32 12.35 14.59
C ASP A 218 11.67 10.86 14.72
N VAL A 219 12.42 10.31 13.76
CA VAL A 219 12.91 8.92 13.85
C VAL A 219 13.95 8.77 14.94
N VAL A 220 14.93 9.68 15.01
CA VAL A 220 15.91 9.72 16.12
C VAL A 220 15.20 9.82 17.47
N GLN A 221 14.17 10.66 17.59
CA GLN A 221 13.37 10.74 18.82
C GLN A 221 12.70 9.41 19.16
N LYS A 222 12.16 8.68 18.17
CA LYS A 222 11.57 7.34 18.38
C LYS A 222 12.59 6.29 18.82
N VAL A 223 13.81 6.31 18.28
CA VAL A 223 14.91 5.43 18.74
C VAL A 223 15.28 5.77 20.18
N THR A 224 15.43 7.06 20.51
CA THR A 224 15.72 7.51 21.88
C THR A 224 14.61 7.13 22.87
N THR A 225 13.33 7.26 22.47
CA THR A 225 12.19 6.78 23.27
C THR A 225 12.26 5.27 23.48
N LEU A 226 12.54 4.49 22.43
CA LEU A 226 12.68 3.04 22.55
C LEU A 226 13.84 2.65 23.49
N ASN A 227 15.02 3.25 23.33
CA ASN A 227 16.16 3.02 24.23
C ASN A 227 15.84 3.35 25.70
N THR A 228 15.05 4.41 25.92
CA THR A 228 14.53 4.76 27.25
C THR A 228 13.61 3.66 27.80
N GLU A 229 12.66 3.16 27.01
CA GLU A 229 11.78 2.06 27.42
C GLU A 229 12.52 0.74 27.62
N ILE A 230 13.56 0.43 26.84
CA ILE A 230 14.44 -0.75 27.04
C ILE A 230 15.10 -0.66 28.43
N SER A 231 15.73 0.48 28.76
CA SER A 231 16.41 0.68 30.05
C SER A 231 15.44 0.70 31.24
N GLN A 232 14.29 1.35 31.11
CA GLN A 232 13.24 1.34 32.14
C GLN A 232 12.65 -0.06 32.33
N THR A 233 12.41 -0.79 31.25
CA THR A 233 11.92 -2.18 31.30
C THR A 233 12.93 -3.05 32.05
N ALA A 234 14.21 -3.04 31.65
CA ALA A 234 15.27 -3.79 32.32
C ALA A 234 15.36 -3.45 33.82
N SER A 235 15.20 -2.18 34.19
CA SER A 235 15.20 -1.73 35.59
C SER A 235 14.01 -2.28 36.37
N ARG A 236 12.78 -2.20 35.82
CA ARG A 236 11.57 -2.77 36.44
C ARG A 236 11.66 -4.28 36.63
N PHE A 237 12.30 -5.00 35.71
CA PHE A 237 12.55 -6.44 35.90
C PHE A 237 13.42 -6.73 37.13
N VAL A 238 14.40 -5.88 37.48
CA VAL A 238 15.22 -6.07 38.68
C VAL A 238 14.34 -6.03 39.94
N GLU A 239 13.32 -5.16 39.96
CA GLU A 239 12.35 -5.05 41.07
C GLU A 239 11.40 -6.27 41.15
N LEU A 240 11.00 -6.85 40.01
CA LEU A 240 10.13 -8.03 39.93
C LEU A 240 10.87 -9.36 40.19
N LEU A 241 12.20 -9.37 40.14
CA LEU A 241 13.01 -10.59 40.27
C LEU A 241 13.30 -10.91 41.73
N HIS A 242 12.59 -11.91 42.26
CA HIS A 242 12.89 -12.47 43.57
C HIS A 242 14.02 -13.50 43.47
N LEU A 243 15.07 -13.27 44.26
CA LEU A 243 16.32 -14.03 44.28
C LEU A 243 16.19 -15.30 45.14
N THR A 244 15.11 -16.04 44.93
CA THR A 244 14.82 -17.31 45.60
C THR A 244 15.54 -18.46 44.91
N LYS A 245 16.28 -19.28 45.67
CA LYS A 245 16.69 -20.62 45.20
C LYS A 245 15.41 -21.39 44.83
N SER A 246 15.16 -21.60 43.53
CA SER A 246 14.14 -22.55 43.08
C SER A 246 14.63 -23.95 43.48
N PRO A 247 13.95 -24.65 44.40
CA PRO A 247 14.56 -25.81 45.07
C PRO A 247 14.67 -27.05 44.18
N ASN A 248 13.98 -27.09 43.04
CA ASN A 248 13.79 -28.30 42.22
C ASN A 248 14.01 -28.10 40.70
N LYS A 249 14.53 -26.95 40.23
CA LYS A 249 14.85 -26.78 38.80
C LYS A 249 16.25 -27.28 38.50
N THR A 250 16.35 -28.39 37.78
CA THR A 250 17.59 -28.81 37.08
C THR A 250 18.06 -27.66 36.17
N GLN A 251 19.26 -27.13 36.42
CA GLN A 251 19.75 -25.93 35.73
C GLN A 251 19.84 -26.16 34.22
N ARG A 252 19.02 -25.42 33.47
CA ARG A 252 18.89 -25.51 32.02
C ARG A 252 20.14 -24.95 31.35
N LYS A 253 20.72 -25.70 30.40
CA LYS A 253 21.76 -25.21 29.51
C LYS A 253 21.17 -24.17 28.54
N PRO A 254 21.90 -23.10 28.18
CA PRO A 254 21.41 -22.12 27.21
C PRO A 254 21.17 -22.77 25.85
N THR A 255 19.98 -22.55 25.29
CA THR A 255 19.61 -23.03 23.96
C THR A 255 20.02 -22.00 22.90
N THR A 256 19.76 -22.31 21.64
CA THR A 256 19.99 -21.40 20.51
C THR A 256 19.29 -20.04 20.69
N MET A 257 18.14 -20.00 21.39
CA MET A 257 17.41 -18.74 21.63
C MET A 257 18.17 -17.81 22.58
N GLU A 258 18.54 -18.27 23.77
CA GLU A 258 19.23 -17.45 24.77
C GLU A 258 20.64 -17.05 24.28
N LYS A 259 21.34 -17.95 23.58
CA LYS A 259 22.61 -17.64 22.90
C LYS A 259 22.46 -16.55 21.83
N ARG A 260 21.36 -16.54 21.07
CA ARG A 260 21.07 -15.52 20.06
C ARG A 260 20.77 -14.15 20.68
N MET A 261 20.11 -14.11 21.85
CA MET A 261 19.74 -12.86 22.50
C MET A 261 20.89 -12.20 23.28
N LEU A 262 21.76 -13.01 23.89
CA LEU A 262 22.83 -12.55 24.79
C LEU A 262 24.24 -12.66 24.20
N GLY A 263 24.41 -13.40 23.11
CA GLY A 263 25.71 -13.89 22.66
C GLY A 263 26.14 -15.16 23.41
N GLU A 264 26.90 -16.02 22.74
CA GLU A 264 27.27 -17.34 23.27
C GLU A 264 28.14 -17.26 24.53
N LYS A 265 29.04 -16.27 24.61
CA LYS A 265 29.89 -16.06 25.78
C LYS A 265 29.07 -15.68 27.02
N LEU A 266 28.23 -14.65 26.95
CA LEU A 266 27.44 -14.19 28.10
C LEU A 266 26.44 -15.26 28.57
N ALA A 267 25.77 -15.95 27.63
CA ALA A 267 24.87 -17.05 27.98
C ALA A 267 25.60 -18.21 28.71
N SER A 268 26.86 -18.48 28.35
CA SER A 268 27.71 -19.48 29.01
C SER A 268 28.22 -19.01 30.37
N ASP A 269 28.70 -17.76 30.46
CA ASP A 269 29.16 -17.13 31.71
C ASP A 269 28.04 -17.09 32.77
N LEU A 270 26.80 -16.81 32.36
CA LEU A 270 25.61 -16.84 33.23
C LEU A 270 25.27 -18.25 33.70
N HIS A 271 25.30 -19.25 32.80
CA HIS A 271 25.07 -20.64 33.17
C HIS A 271 26.14 -21.13 34.17
N GLU A 272 27.41 -20.76 33.98
CA GLU A 272 28.46 -21.11 34.92
C GLU A 272 28.30 -20.40 36.27
N LEU A 273 27.98 -19.11 36.29
CA LEU A 273 27.71 -18.35 37.51
C LEU A 273 26.52 -18.95 38.28
N SER A 274 25.46 -19.33 37.58
CA SER A 274 24.29 -20.06 38.10
C SER A 274 24.73 -21.38 38.76
N ASN A 275 25.54 -22.20 38.08
CA ASN A 275 26.05 -23.47 38.60
C ASN A 275 26.96 -23.27 39.83
N ARG A 276 27.78 -22.22 39.86
CA ARG A 276 28.63 -21.89 41.03
C ARG A 276 27.78 -21.46 42.24
N HIS A 277 26.71 -20.70 42.02
CA HIS A 277 25.78 -20.27 43.08
C HIS A 277 24.85 -21.37 43.61
N SER A 278 24.51 -22.39 42.81
CA SER A 278 23.73 -23.52 43.31
C SER A 278 24.55 -24.39 44.27
N GLN A 279 25.83 -24.64 43.97
CA GLN A 279 26.78 -25.39 44.80
C GLN A 279 27.21 -24.64 46.07
N ALA A 280 27.28 -23.31 46.03
CA ALA A 280 27.56 -22.51 47.23
C ALA A 280 26.40 -22.61 48.25
N SER A 281 26.72 -23.00 49.48
CA SER A 281 25.73 -23.12 50.57
C SER A 281 25.20 -21.77 51.06
N GLY A 282 25.81 -20.66 50.65
CA GLY A 282 25.37 -19.30 50.96
C GLY A 282 24.36 -18.74 49.95
N ARG A 283 23.39 -17.96 50.43
CA ARG A 283 22.59 -17.06 49.58
C ARG A 283 23.46 -15.86 49.20
N THR A 284 24.08 -15.91 48.02
CA THR A 284 24.61 -14.70 47.36
C THR A 284 23.53 -14.18 46.43
N GLU A 285 22.92 -13.05 46.77
CA GLU A 285 22.02 -12.34 45.87
C GLU A 285 22.83 -11.86 44.65
N PRO A 286 22.47 -12.24 43.40
CA PRO A 286 23.10 -11.68 42.21
C PRO A 286 22.99 -10.15 42.21
N ASN A 287 24.06 -9.51 41.74
CA ASN A 287 24.16 -8.07 41.68
C ASN A 287 23.04 -7.50 40.78
N PRO A 288 22.23 -6.51 41.24
CA PRO A 288 21.17 -5.91 40.42
C PRO A 288 21.69 -5.34 39.10
N LEU A 289 22.94 -4.85 39.07
CA LEU A 289 23.59 -4.39 37.84
C LEU A 289 23.80 -5.51 36.81
N LEU A 290 24.11 -6.74 37.26
CA LEU A 290 24.27 -7.90 36.37
C LEU A 290 22.93 -8.22 35.69
N ILE A 291 21.86 -8.24 36.47
CA ILE A 291 20.50 -8.50 35.99
C ILE A 291 20.09 -7.43 34.98
N GLN A 292 20.28 -6.15 35.32
CA GLN A 292 19.96 -5.02 34.44
C GLN A 292 20.71 -5.09 33.11
N VAL A 293 22.04 -5.29 33.13
CA VAL A 293 22.87 -5.39 31.91
C VAL A 293 22.40 -6.55 31.01
N VAL A 294 22.20 -7.74 31.60
CA VAL A 294 21.77 -8.95 30.86
C VAL A 294 20.41 -8.75 30.20
N LEU A 295 19.45 -8.21 30.94
CA LEU A 295 18.11 -7.98 30.42
C LEU A 295 18.09 -6.85 29.40
N GLN A 296 18.83 -5.77 29.63
CA GLN A 296 18.92 -4.66 28.68
C GLN A 296 19.51 -5.13 27.33
N ILE A 297 20.53 -5.99 27.34
CA ILE A 297 21.04 -6.65 26.12
C ILE A 297 19.95 -7.51 25.47
N ALA A 298 19.32 -8.42 26.24
CA ALA A 298 18.28 -9.32 25.74
C ALA A 298 17.10 -8.57 25.09
N ILE A 299 16.60 -7.52 25.75
CA ILE A 299 15.53 -6.66 25.27
C ILE A 299 15.99 -5.94 23.98
N THR A 300 17.18 -5.34 23.97
CA THR A 300 17.72 -4.60 22.81
C THR A 300 17.84 -5.49 21.57
N THR A 301 18.38 -6.70 21.72
CA THR A 301 18.50 -7.66 20.61
C THR A 301 17.12 -8.06 20.06
N TRP A 302 16.13 -8.26 20.92
CA TRP A 302 14.75 -8.51 20.48
C TRP A 302 14.14 -7.31 19.76
N CYS A 303 14.26 -6.09 20.32
CA CYS A 303 13.77 -4.87 19.71
C CYS A 303 14.39 -4.64 18.32
N SER A 304 15.70 -4.86 18.15
CA SER A 304 16.37 -4.80 16.85
C SER A 304 15.74 -5.77 15.84
N SER A 305 15.57 -7.04 16.23
CA SER A 305 14.92 -8.06 15.39
C SER A 305 13.47 -7.68 15.01
N MET A 306 12.71 -7.12 15.95
CA MET A 306 11.31 -6.73 15.75
C MET A 306 11.15 -5.48 14.87
N VAL A 307 12.10 -4.53 14.92
CA VAL A 307 12.08 -3.35 14.05
C VAL A 307 12.50 -3.74 12.62
N SER A 308 13.57 -4.52 12.48
CA SER A 308 14.18 -4.85 11.19
C SER A 308 13.38 -5.85 10.35
N SER A 309 12.81 -6.91 10.96
CA SER A 309 12.11 -7.98 10.24
C SER A 309 11.01 -7.47 9.28
N TRP A 310 10.72 -8.18 8.20
CA TRP A 310 9.55 -7.88 7.36
C TRP A 310 8.26 -8.48 7.95
N GLU A 311 8.33 -9.68 8.53
CA GLU A 311 7.26 -10.32 9.28
C GLU A 311 7.87 -10.96 10.54
N PRO A 312 7.53 -10.53 11.77
CA PRO A 312 8.17 -11.06 12.98
C PRO A 312 7.86 -12.54 13.25
N ASP A 313 6.65 -12.99 12.92
CA ASP A 313 6.16 -14.33 13.23
C ASP A 313 6.57 -15.39 12.17
N ASP A 314 6.67 -14.98 10.90
CA ASP A 314 7.11 -15.85 9.80
C ASP A 314 8.50 -15.44 9.29
N ARG A 315 9.51 -16.18 9.78
CA ARG A 315 10.90 -16.01 9.36
C ARG A 315 11.12 -16.32 7.88
N GLN A 316 10.43 -17.30 7.30
CA GLN A 316 10.62 -17.67 5.89
C GLN A 316 10.10 -16.56 4.97
N LEU A 317 8.95 -15.96 5.31
CA LEU A 317 8.44 -14.78 4.63
C LEU A 317 9.36 -13.57 4.86
N ALA A 318 9.88 -13.38 6.07
CA ALA A 318 10.79 -12.28 6.38
C ALA A 318 12.10 -12.34 5.57
N ASP A 319 12.75 -13.50 5.54
CA ASP A 319 13.99 -13.74 4.78
C ASP A 319 13.72 -13.59 3.26
N SER A 320 12.57 -14.05 2.77
CA SER A 320 12.15 -13.89 1.36
C SER A 320 11.88 -12.43 0.98
N MET A 321 11.18 -11.68 1.84
CA MET A 321 10.90 -10.25 1.62
C MET A 321 12.18 -9.40 1.69
N SER A 322 13.10 -9.74 2.59
CA SER A 322 14.41 -9.08 2.69
C SER A 322 15.25 -9.30 1.43
N SER A 323 15.26 -10.53 0.89
CA SER A 323 15.94 -10.86 -0.37
C SER A 323 15.34 -10.11 -1.57
N MET A 324 14.02 -10.12 -1.72
CA MET A 324 13.33 -9.35 -2.77
C MET A 324 13.60 -7.84 -2.66
N TYR A 325 13.57 -7.29 -1.43
CA TYR A 325 13.85 -5.88 -1.22
C TYR A 325 15.27 -5.49 -1.57
N SER A 326 16.24 -6.34 -1.21
CA SER A 326 17.66 -6.10 -1.50
C SER A 326 17.91 -5.96 -3.01
N GLY A 327 17.30 -6.83 -3.83
CA GLY A 327 17.36 -6.72 -5.28
C GLY A 327 16.66 -5.47 -5.83
N ILE A 328 15.49 -5.10 -5.30
CA ILE A 328 14.81 -3.85 -5.68
C ILE A 328 15.68 -2.63 -5.34
N ARG A 329 16.32 -2.62 -4.17
CA ARG A 329 17.21 -1.53 -3.71
C ARG A 329 18.50 -1.41 -4.53
N GLU A 330 18.99 -2.52 -5.09
CA GLU A 330 20.18 -2.54 -5.95
C GLU A 330 19.90 -1.95 -7.34
N PHE A 331 18.76 -2.31 -7.96
CA PHE A 331 18.47 -1.97 -9.35
C PHE A 331 17.54 -0.77 -9.58
N GLU A 332 16.78 -0.34 -8.57
CA GLU A 332 15.81 0.77 -8.70
C GLU A 332 16.24 2.00 -7.88
N ASP A 333 15.83 3.19 -8.34
CA ASP A 333 16.04 4.45 -7.62
C ASP A 333 15.41 4.42 -6.22
N GLN A 334 16.02 5.14 -5.26
CA GLN A 334 15.54 5.23 -3.87
C GLN A 334 14.06 5.62 -3.72
N ALA A 335 13.53 6.44 -4.64
CA ALA A 335 12.12 6.82 -4.64
C ALA A 335 11.18 5.65 -4.97
N VAL A 336 11.63 4.70 -5.80
CA VAL A 336 10.90 3.48 -6.15
C VAL A 336 11.05 2.44 -5.04
N SER A 337 12.29 2.17 -4.60
CA SER A 337 12.56 1.17 -3.56
C SER A 337 11.95 1.56 -2.20
N GLY A 338 12.15 2.80 -1.74
CA GLY A 338 11.56 3.30 -0.50
C GLY A 338 10.02 3.30 -0.52
N ARG A 339 9.40 3.62 -1.66
CA ARG A 339 7.95 3.55 -1.82
C ARG A 339 7.44 2.10 -1.85
N TRP A 340 8.17 1.19 -2.50
CA TRP A 340 7.86 -0.23 -2.48
C TRP A 340 7.94 -0.79 -1.06
N ARG A 341 9.00 -0.47 -0.31
CA ARG A 341 9.17 -0.83 1.11
C ARG A 341 8.00 -0.35 1.95
N SER A 342 7.64 0.92 1.82
CA SER A 342 6.52 1.53 2.55
C SER A 342 5.19 0.83 2.28
N ILE A 343 4.84 0.61 1.00
CA ILE A 343 3.61 -0.09 0.63
C ILE A 343 3.62 -1.54 1.14
N THR A 344 4.70 -2.29 0.89
CA THR A 344 4.79 -3.71 1.26
C THR A 344 4.70 -3.90 2.77
N ARG A 345 5.42 -3.10 3.58
CA ARG A 345 5.34 -3.20 5.06
C ARG A 345 3.96 -2.78 5.58
N ALA A 346 3.35 -1.74 5.00
CA ALA A 346 2.00 -1.32 5.36
C ALA A 346 0.91 -2.36 4.99
N GLN A 347 1.14 -3.23 4.00
CA GLN A 347 0.22 -4.33 3.68
C GLN A 347 0.46 -5.55 4.59
N LEU A 348 1.72 -5.96 4.82
CA LEU A 348 2.04 -7.06 5.74
C LEU A 348 1.44 -6.80 7.14
N ARG A 349 1.60 -5.59 7.67
CA ARG A 349 0.99 -5.17 8.95
C ARG A 349 -0.54 -5.19 8.98
N ARG A 350 -1.23 -5.12 7.82
CA ARG A 350 -2.70 -5.27 7.76
C ARG A 350 -3.12 -6.74 7.71
N SER A 351 -2.31 -7.58 7.06
CA SER A 351 -2.54 -9.02 6.96
C SER A 351 -2.21 -9.77 8.26
N SER A 352 -1.28 -9.25 9.06
CA SER A 352 -0.87 -9.78 10.36
C SER A 352 -1.27 -8.83 11.51
N PRO A 353 -2.56 -8.78 11.91
CA PRO A 353 -3.03 -7.91 12.99
C PRO A 353 -2.72 -8.42 14.40
N ASN A 354 -2.11 -9.61 14.54
CA ASN A 354 -1.89 -10.29 15.82
C ASN A 354 -0.47 -10.06 16.39
N ASP A 355 -0.16 -8.81 16.76
CA ASP A 355 1.06 -8.43 17.50
C ASP A 355 1.29 -9.22 18.83
N VAL A 356 0.30 -9.98 19.28
CA VAL A 356 0.29 -10.78 20.52
C VAL A 356 1.37 -11.89 20.50
N ASN A 357 1.59 -12.52 19.34
CA ASN A 357 2.53 -13.64 19.19
C ASN A 357 3.98 -13.23 19.46
N GLY A 358 4.41 -12.11 18.86
CA GLY A 358 5.76 -11.56 19.04
C GLY A 358 6.07 -11.27 20.51
N LEU A 359 5.13 -10.68 21.25
CA LEU A 359 5.27 -10.42 22.68
C LEU A 359 5.30 -11.70 23.53
N GLN A 360 4.44 -12.68 23.23
CA GLN A 360 4.44 -13.97 23.94
C GLN A 360 5.73 -14.76 23.72
N SER A 361 6.28 -14.73 22.49
CA SER A 361 7.58 -15.34 22.18
C SER A 361 8.72 -14.70 22.97
N PHE A 362 8.67 -13.37 23.15
CA PHE A 362 9.63 -12.61 23.94
C PHE A 362 9.56 -12.96 25.44
N VAL A 363 8.35 -13.00 26.02
CA VAL A 363 8.13 -13.43 27.41
C VAL A 363 8.73 -14.83 27.65
N ASN A 364 8.52 -15.76 26.71
CA ASN A 364 9.07 -17.11 26.81
C ASN A 364 10.61 -17.11 26.70
N ALA A 365 11.20 -16.27 25.86
CA ALA A 365 12.65 -16.14 25.72
C ALA A 365 13.31 -15.50 26.95
N ILE A 366 12.68 -14.49 27.56
CA ILE A 366 13.12 -13.93 28.84
C ILE A 366 13.04 -14.99 29.95
N LYS A 367 11.94 -15.74 30.06
CA LYS A 367 11.84 -16.87 31.01
C LYS A 367 12.99 -17.88 30.84
N GLY A 368 13.36 -18.20 29.59
CA GLY A 368 14.53 -19.04 29.28
C GLY A 368 15.86 -18.45 29.77
N ILE A 369 16.09 -17.15 29.58
CA ILE A 369 17.28 -16.44 30.09
C ILE A 369 17.33 -16.48 31.63
N LEU A 370 16.20 -16.25 32.30
CA LEU A 370 16.10 -16.32 33.76
C LEU A 370 16.42 -17.74 34.26
N ASP A 371 15.85 -18.78 33.64
CA ASP A 371 16.11 -20.19 33.99
C ASP A 371 17.60 -20.57 33.81
N VAL A 372 18.26 -20.06 32.76
CA VAL A 372 19.71 -20.25 32.55
C VAL A 372 20.53 -19.57 33.65
N ALA A 373 20.17 -18.34 34.02
CA ALA A 373 20.84 -17.56 35.06
C ALA A 373 20.50 -18.02 36.50
N GLY A 374 19.52 -18.92 36.66
CA GLY A 374 19.04 -19.39 37.96
C GLY A 374 18.15 -18.39 38.69
N TRP A 375 17.50 -17.48 37.96
CA TRP A 375 16.62 -16.43 38.45
C TRP A 375 15.15 -16.80 38.22
N SER A 376 14.22 -16.20 38.98
CA SER A 376 12.78 -16.46 38.86
C SER A 376 11.93 -15.24 39.19
N ILE A 377 10.92 -14.99 38.36
CA ILE A 377 9.79 -14.10 38.69
C ILE A 377 8.76 -14.95 39.46
N ARG A 378 8.03 -14.35 40.40
CA ARG A 378 6.93 -15.05 41.11
C ARG A 378 5.71 -15.16 40.20
N ASP A 379 4.94 -16.23 40.35
CA ASP A 379 3.74 -16.46 39.53
C ASP A 379 2.72 -15.31 39.63
N ALA A 380 2.59 -14.70 40.82
CA ALA A 380 1.73 -13.52 41.05
C ALA A 380 2.19 -12.25 40.31
N ASP A 381 3.47 -12.15 39.96
CA ASP A 381 4.05 -11.00 39.26
C ASP A 381 4.07 -11.23 37.72
N GLN A 382 3.62 -12.39 37.24
CA GLN A 382 3.54 -12.71 35.81
C GLN A 382 2.53 -11.82 35.06
N GLU A 383 1.44 -11.38 35.69
CA GLU A 383 0.55 -10.38 35.06
C GLU A 383 1.18 -8.98 35.00
N HIS A 384 2.07 -8.65 35.95
CA HIS A 384 2.80 -7.38 35.92
C HIS A 384 3.81 -7.33 34.79
N LEU A 385 4.42 -8.47 34.45
CA LEU A 385 5.34 -8.62 33.34
C LEU A 385 4.74 -8.11 32.02
N GLU A 386 3.53 -8.55 31.68
CA GLU A 386 2.85 -8.13 30.44
C GLU A 386 2.58 -6.62 30.43
N ARG A 387 2.10 -6.07 31.56
CA ARG A 387 1.86 -4.62 31.71
C ARG A 387 3.13 -3.79 31.55
N VAL A 388 4.27 -4.27 32.07
CA VAL A 388 5.59 -3.63 31.93
C VAL A 388 6.07 -3.59 30.47
N LEU A 389 5.68 -4.57 29.65
CA LEU A 389 6.09 -4.67 28.25
C LEU A 389 5.18 -3.93 27.25
N LEU A 390 3.98 -3.49 27.65
CA LEU A 390 3.08 -2.73 26.78
C LEU A 390 3.67 -1.41 26.23
N PRO A 391 4.37 -0.57 27.04
CA PRO A 391 5.04 0.63 26.52
C PRO A 391 6.16 0.30 25.53
N LEU A 392 6.98 -0.71 25.84
CA LEU A 392 8.05 -1.22 24.97
C LEU A 392 7.51 -1.67 23.62
N SER A 393 6.44 -2.48 23.60
CA SER A 393 5.79 -2.95 22.38
C SER A 393 5.31 -1.78 21.50
N LYS A 394 4.64 -0.78 22.11
CA LYS A 394 4.21 0.43 21.40
C LYS A 394 5.38 1.24 20.82
N ALA A 395 6.50 1.34 21.54
CA ALA A 395 7.70 2.02 21.07
C ALA A 395 8.35 1.27 19.88
N VAL A 396 8.43 -0.06 19.95
CA VAL A 396 8.89 -0.93 18.86
C VAL A 396 8.01 -0.76 17.61
N GLN A 397 6.69 -0.85 17.75
CA GLN A 397 5.75 -0.64 16.64
C GLN A 397 5.87 0.77 16.03
N GLY A 398 5.97 1.79 16.89
CA GLY A 398 6.12 3.18 16.47
C GLY A 398 7.39 3.43 15.67
N LEU A 399 8.50 2.80 16.05
CA LEU A 399 9.77 2.88 15.31
C LEU A 399 9.74 2.02 14.03
N ARG A 400 9.20 0.80 14.11
CA ARG A 400 9.01 -0.13 12.97
C ARG A 400 8.22 0.52 11.83
N LYS A 401 7.16 1.26 12.17
CA LYS A 401 6.37 2.05 11.21
C LYS A 401 7.15 3.27 10.70
N ALA A 402 7.82 4.00 11.58
CA ALA A 402 8.59 5.18 11.19
C ALA A 402 9.69 4.87 10.17
N VAL A 403 10.52 3.88 10.47
CA VAL A 403 11.61 3.39 9.62
C VAL A 403 11.08 2.66 8.38
N GLY A 404 10.02 1.86 8.53
CA GLY A 404 9.54 0.97 7.48
C GLY A 404 8.53 1.58 6.50
N GLU A 405 7.67 2.49 6.95
CA GLU A 405 6.50 3.00 6.21
C GLU A 405 6.55 4.52 5.99
N ASP A 406 6.89 5.30 7.02
CA ASP A 406 6.73 6.76 7.00
C ASP A 406 7.89 7.51 6.33
N VAL A 407 9.10 6.92 6.29
CA VAL A 407 10.27 7.43 5.57
C VAL A 407 10.51 6.63 4.29
N THR A 408 10.61 7.33 3.16
CA THR A 408 10.80 6.80 1.80
C THR A 408 11.97 7.43 1.04
N SER A 409 12.39 8.65 1.41
CA SER A 409 13.45 9.40 0.73
C SER A 409 14.84 8.76 0.84
N LEU A 410 15.04 7.92 1.84
CA LEU A 410 16.25 7.15 2.14
C LEU A 410 15.89 5.90 2.95
N ASP A 411 16.84 4.97 3.09
CA ASP A 411 16.68 3.81 3.96
C ASP A 411 17.30 4.05 5.33
N MET A 412 16.50 3.83 6.38
CA MET A 412 16.93 3.83 7.77
C MET A 412 17.01 2.39 8.27
N GLU A 413 18.03 2.07 9.06
CA GLU A 413 18.18 0.76 9.69
C GLU A 413 18.65 0.96 11.14
N VAL A 414 18.08 0.21 12.08
CA VAL A 414 18.57 0.21 13.47
C VAL A 414 19.87 -0.60 13.55
N THR A 415 20.83 -0.11 14.33
CA THR A 415 22.15 -0.74 14.45
C THR A 415 22.39 -1.36 15.84
N THR A 416 23.13 -2.45 15.83
CA THR A 416 23.60 -3.19 17.02
C THR A 416 25.05 -3.60 16.79
N ILE A 417 25.84 -3.60 17.86
CA ILE A 417 27.21 -4.10 17.94
C ILE A 417 27.21 -5.52 18.53
N ASP A 418 27.90 -6.45 17.86
CA ASP A 418 28.00 -7.83 18.28
C ASP A 418 28.89 -8.03 19.52
N ALA A 419 28.53 -9.02 20.34
CA ALA A 419 29.33 -9.43 21.49
C ALA A 419 30.74 -9.88 21.06
N GLY A 420 31.77 -9.38 21.75
CA GLY A 420 33.17 -9.71 21.52
C GLY A 420 33.92 -8.74 20.58
N GLN A 421 33.24 -7.81 19.92
CA GLN A 421 33.88 -6.72 19.17
C GLN A 421 34.69 -5.80 20.10
N ILE A 422 35.70 -5.12 19.56
CA ILE A 422 36.51 -4.14 20.29
C ILE A 422 35.71 -2.83 20.41
N PHE A 423 35.74 -2.21 21.59
CA PHE A 423 35.12 -0.90 21.80
C PHE A 423 35.85 0.19 20.99
N ASP A 424 35.07 0.96 20.25
CA ASP A 424 35.52 2.11 19.46
C ASP A 424 34.53 3.27 19.61
N ALA A 425 34.98 4.34 20.27
CA ALA A 425 34.17 5.51 20.60
C ALA A 425 33.75 6.35 19.37
N GLU A 426 34.29 6.09 18.18
CA GLU A 426 33.80 6.70 16.93
C GLU A 426 32.51 6.04 16.44
N HIS A 427 32.27 4.77 16.80
CA HIS A 427 31.19 3.94 16.26
C HIS A 427 30.19 3.41 17.30
N MET A 428 30.49 3.53 18.61
CA MET A 428 29.59 3.12 19.69
C MET A 428 29.79 3.94 20.98
N ASP A 429 28.76 3.97 21.83
CA ASP A 429 28.74 4.71 23.11
C ASP A 429 28.73 3.75 24.32
N ASP A 430 29.44 4.09 25.40
CA ASP A 430 29.44 3.27 26.63
C ASP A 430 28.19 3.56 27.46
N GLY A 431 27.17 2.69 27.35
CA GLY A 431 25.88 2.87 28.02
C GLY A 431 25.94 2.84 29.55
N PHE A 432 27.08 2.46 30.15
CA PHE A 432 27.32 2.50 31.59
C PHE A 432 28.47 3.48 31.96
N GLY A 433 28.98 4.21 30.97
CA GLY A 433 29.93 5.30 31.12
C GLY A 433 29.26 6.52 31.72
N GLY A 434 29.39 6.69 33.04
CA GLY A 434 28.77 7.84 33.73
C GLY A 434 29.14 9.21 33.10
N PRO A 435 28.24 10.20 33.11
CA PRO A 435 28.45 11.49 32.43
C PRO A 435 29.73 12.18 32.93
N GLY A 436 30.59 12.61 32.00
CA GLY A 436 31.94 13.10 32.31
C GLY A 436 33.03 12.02 32.32
N LYS A 437 32.67 10.73 32.16
CA LYS A 437 33.55 9.68 31.64
C LYS A 437 33.42 9.55 30.11
N SER A 438 33.23 10.66 29.39
CA SER A 438 33.63 10.68 27.98
C SER A 438 35.07 10.17 27.91
N SER A 439 35.37 9.40 26.87
CA SER A 439 36.64 8.74 26.58
C SER A 439 37.74 9.77 26.29
N SER A 440 38.06 10.61 27.28
CA SER A 440 39.27 11.43 27.29
C SER A 440 40.46 10.49 27.09
N PRO A 441 41.28 10.66 26.04
CA PRO A 441 42.47 9.81 25.80
C PRO A 441 43.54 9.91 26.89
N SER A 442 43.28 10.69 27.94
CA SER A 442 44.15 11.06 29.06
C SER A 442 43.94 10.22 30.33
N ARG A 443 43.02 9.23 30.36
CA ARG A 443 42.98 8.24 31.45
C ARG A 443 44.13 7.23 31.30
N LEU A 444 45.35 7.73 31.51
CA LEU A 444 46.64 7.04 31.65
C LEU A 444 46.82 5.80 30.76
N LYS A 445 47.69 5.93 29.73
CA LYS A 445 48.25 4.82 28.94
C LYS A 445 49.08 3.84 29.80
N ILE A 446 48.43 3.12 30.69
CA ILE A 446 48.85 1.79 31.14
C ILE A 446 48.32 0.84 30.06
N ALA A 447 49.15 -0.09 29.61
CA ALA A 447 48.85 -0.99 28.48
C ALA A 447 47.79 -2.06 28.83
N SER A 448 46.58 -1.62 29.15
CA SER A 448 45.40 -2.48 29.18
C SER A 448 45.08 -2.92 27.76
N ALA A 449 44.73 -4.19 27.59
CA ALA A 449 44.19 -4.69 26.33
C ALA A 449 42.93 -3.89 25.93
N PRO A 450 42.66 -3.73 24.62
CA PRO A 450 41.43 -3.09 24.15
C PRO A 450 40.22 -3.79 24.76
N GLU A 451 39.30 -2.99 25.32
CA GLU A 451 38.13 -3.51 26.00
C GLU A 451 37.11 -4.03 24.97
N LYS A 452 36.42 -5.12 25.33
CA LYS A 452 35.45 -5.78 24.45
C LYS A 452 34.02 -5.48 24.87
N VAL A 453 33.17 -5.40 23.85
CA VAL A 453 31.72 -5.31 23.99
C VAL A 453 31.15 -6.64 24.47
N VAL A 454 30.26 -6.59 25.47
CA VAL A 454 29.47 -7.73 25.95
C VAL A 454 28.18 -7.86 25.16
N GLY A 455 27.58 -6.74 24.76
CA GLY A 455 26.41 -6.66 23.90
C GLY A 455 25.88 -5.24 23.79
N THR A 456 24.96 -5.02 22.85
CA THR A 456 24.28 -3.73 22.67
C THR A 456 23.19 -3.53 23.72
N THR A 457 23.13 -2.36 24.34
CA THR A 457 22.21 -1.97 25.41
C THR A 457 21.28 -0.82 25.03
N GLY A 458 21.51 -0.19 23.87
CA GLY A 458 20.60 0.76 23.23
C GLY A 458 20.86 0.77 21.73
N LEU A 459 19.79 0.80 20.94
CA LEU A 459 19.86 0.78 19.48
C LEU A 459 20.47 2.07 18.94
N GLY A 460 21.35 1.94 17.94
CA GLY A 460 21.73 3.05 17.09
C GLY A 460 20.81 3.17 15.88
N LEU A 461 21.08 4.16 15.04
CA LEU A 461 20.36 4.42 13.80
C LEU A 461 21.37 4.81 12.72
N ARG A 462 21.38 4.08 11.60
CA ARG A 462 22.13 4.45 10.39
C ARG A 462 21.19 4.75 9.24
N THR A 463 21.68 5.51 8.27
CA THR A 463 21.04 5.68 6.96
C THR A 463 21.92 5.14 5.85
N ARG A 464 21.27 4.65 4.80
CA ARG A 464 21.89 4.21 3.55
C ARG A 464 21.29 5.03 2.41
N LYS A 465 22.15 5.62 1.57
CA LYS A 465 21.74 6.52 0.49
C LYS A 465 21.93 5.88 -0.89
N GLY A 466 20.87 5.27 -1.41
CA GLY A 466 20.80 4.80 -2.80
C GLY A 466 21.72 3.59 -3.11
N GLN A 467 22.28 3.57 -4.31
CA GLN A 467 23.15 2.49 -4.81
C GLN A 467 24.56 2.49 -4.18
N THR A 468 25.03 3.64 -3.70
CA THR A 468 26.30 3.72 -2.98
C THR A 468 26.14 3.11 -1.58
N ASP A 469 27.07 2.23 -1.21
CA ASP A 469 27.13 1.62 0.14
C ASP A 469 27.65 2.61 1.21
N GLU A 470 27.32 3.89 1.04
CA GLU A 470 27.61 4.96 1.99
C GLU A 470 26.61 4.86 3.14
N GLU A 471 27.06 4.22 4.22
CA GLU A 471 26.35 4.15 5.49
C GLU A 471 26.74 5.34 6.38
N GLU A 472 25.77 6.15 6.77
CA GLU A 472 25.95 7.29 7.66
C GLU A 472 25.30 7.00 9.01
N SER A 473 26.09 6.97 10.09
CA SER A 473 25.58 6.78 11.45
C SER A 473 24.98 8.08 11.98
N ILE A 474 23.68 8.06 12.29
CA ILE A 474 22.93 9.21 12.82
C ILE A 474 22.86 9.17 14.34
N LEU A 475 22.78 7.97 14.91
CA LEU A 475 22.79 7.73 16.35
C LEU A 475 23.68 6.52 16.64
N LEU A 476 24.69 6.69 17.48
CA LEU A 476 25.57 5.59 17.87
C LEU A 476 24.82 4.57 18.75
N PRO A 477 24.99 3.26 18.53
CA PRO A 477 24.49 2.23 19.44
C PRO A 477 25.21 2.32 20.78
N GLN A 478 24.46 2.11 21.86
CA GLN A 478 25.00 2.02 23.22
C GLN A 478 25.38 0.58 23.53
N VAL A 479 26.52 0.36 24.18
CA VAL A 479 27.05 -0.97 24.49
C VAL A 479 27.38 -1.13 25.98
N ALA A 480 27.34 -2.37 26.47
CA ALA A 480 27.97 -2.75 27.74
C ALA A 480 29.38 -3.30 27.48
N LEU A 481 30.34 -2.93 28.32
CA LEU A 481 31.73 -3.37 28.23
C LEU A 481 32.06 -4.51 29.19
N GLU A 482 33.08 -5.32 28.86
CA GLU A 482 33.49 -6.46 29.68
C GLU A 482 33.88 -6.08 31.12
N GLY A 483 34.40 -4.88 31.36
CA GLY A 483 34.73 -4.36 32.68
C GLY A 483 33.51 -4.18 33.56
N VAL A 484 32.40 -3.67 33.00
CA VAL A 484 31.11 -3.53 33.69
C VAL A 484 30.58 -4.90 34.10
N LEU A 485 30.64 -5.89 33.19
CA LEU A 485 30.24 -7.27 33.50
C LEU A 485 31.15 -7.89 34.58
N LYS A 486 32.48 -7.72 34.47
CA LYS A 486 33.45 -8.22 35.47
C LYS A 486 33.30 -7.55 36.83
N GLU A 487 32.82 -6.32 36.89
CA GLU A 487 32.44 -5.65 38.14
C GLU A 487 31.12 -6.23 38.68
N ALA A 488 30.11 -6.36 37.83
CA ALA A 488 28.79 -6.88 38.20
C ALA A 488 28.84 -8.34 38.69
N MET A 489 29.73 -9.18 38.14
CA MET A 489 29.93 -10.57 38.56
C MET A 489 30.73 -10.74 39.87
N LYS A 490 31.30 -9.68 40.45
CA LYS A 490 31.95 -9.78 41.78
C LYS A 490 30.88 -9.94 42.86
N PRO A 491 31.07 -10.84 43.84
CA PRO A 491 30.12 -10.99 44.94
C PRO A 491 30.05 -9.69 45.75
N VAL A 492 28.82 -9.22 46.00
CA VAL A 492 28.58 -8.04 46.85
C VAL A 492 29.08 -8.34 48.26
N SER A 493 30.20 -7.75 48.64
CA SER A 493 30.81 -7.99 49.94
C SER A 493 30.04 -7.26 51.03
N LEU A 494 29.13 -7.99 51.70
CA LEU A 494 28.27 -7.55 52.82
C LEU A 494 29.07 -7.20 54.10
N LYS A 495 30.00 -6.25 54.00
CA LYS A 495 30.90 -5.80 55.09
C LYS A 495 30.61 -4.37 55.58
N LEU A 496 29.37 -3.86 55.49
CA LEU A 496 29.04 -2.54 56.07
C LEU A 496 27.59 -2.31 56.54
N GLN A 497 26.94 -3.29 57.20
CA GLN A 497 25.64 -3.07 57.88
C GLN A 497 25.60 -3.49 59.37
N LYS A 498 26.76 -3.58 60.04
CA LYS A 498 26.86 -3.91 61.48
C LYS A 498 27.36 -2.75 62.38
N ARG A 499 27.28 -1.48 61.95
CA ARG A 499 27.81 -0.32 62.71
C ARG A 499 26.77 0.77 63.07
N THR A 500 25.49 0.42 63.17
CA THR A 500 24.44 1.32 63.71
C THR A 500 23.42 0.55 64.57
N ALA A 501 23.91 -0.19 65.57
CA ALA A 501 23.07 -0.90 66.54
C ALA A 501 23.77 -1.08 67.90
N THR A 502 24.26 0.01 68.49
CA THR A 502 24.68 0.13 69.90
C THR A 502 24.82 1.64 70.19
N ARG A 503 23.78 2.27 70.77
CA ARG A 503 23.61 2.57 72.22
C ARG A 503 24.31 3.88 72.64
N PRO A 504 23.94 4.52 73.78
CA PRO A 504 23.04 4.07 74.86
C PRO A 504 21.54 4.06 74.52
#